data_AF-A0A4R1YVJ2-F1
#
_entry.id   AF-A0A4R1YVJ2-F1
#
_cell.length_a   1.000
_cell.length_b   1.000
_cell.length_c   1.000
_cell.angle_alpha   90.00
_cell.angle_beta   90.00
_cell.angle_gamma   90.00
#
_symmetry.space_group_name_H-M   'P 1'
#
loop_
_entity.id
_entity.type
_entity.pdbx_description
1 polymer ?
#
loop_
_entity_poly.entity_id
_entity_poly.type
_entity_poly.pdbx_seq_one_letter_code
_entity_poly.pdbx_strand_id
1 'polypeptide(L)'
;MNKLQHALFENPYPGRTLIVGMTPSGSHYVQVYWIMGRSTNSRNRVFEREGFSIRNKAFDPALVEDPSLIIYYPIRHWDNVHIVSNGDQTETIYEGLKNYRSFYESLMLREFEPDAPHFTPRISGIINTDLKQYSLSILRTQDNDPSICIRNMYQYSRFKKGIGHCIHTYRTELDGVLKPFEGDPFEVPLSDSIDEIADYYWERIDSENKIALLVKFVDVQNQEINLLIRNKHSTNGER
;
A
#
# COMPACT_ATOMS: atom_id res chain seq x y z
N MET A 1 3.95 13.01 18.12
CA MET A 1 3.43 12.50 16.84
C MET A 1 2.86 13.69 16.07
N ASN A 2 3.03 13.77 14.75
CA ASN A 2 2.43 14.84 13.94
C ASN A 2 0.89 14.67 13.90
N LYS A 3 0.12 15.76 13.76
CA LYS A 3 -1.36 15.77 13.72
C LYS A 3 -1.93 14.77 12.69
N LEU A 4 -1.30 14.66 11.52
CA LEU A 4 -1.73 13.72 10.46
C LEU A 4 -1.48 12.26 10.86
N GLN A 5 -0.40 11.98 11.59
CA GLN A 5 -0.12 10.65 12.11
C GLN A 5 -1.13 10.23 13.19
N HIS A 6 -1.58 11.17 14.04
CA HIS A 6 -2.69 10.92 14.96
C HIS A 6 -3.98 10.62 14.18
N ALA A 7 -4.31 11.44 13.18
CA ALA A 7 -5.51 11.27 12.37
C ALA A 7 -5.58 9.90 11.65
N LEU A 8 -4.43 9.34 11.23
CA LEU A 8 -4.37 8.00 10.63
C LEU A 8 -4.89 6.90 11.57
N PHE A 9 -4.52 6.98 12.86
CA PHE A 9 -4.84 5.94 13.84
C PHE A 9 -6.14 6.23 14.61
N GLU A 10 -6.59 7.48 14.66
CA GLU A 10 -7.91 7.85 15.18
C GLU A 10 -9.03 7.56 14.18
N ASN A 11 -8.72 7.53 12.88
CA ASN A 11 -9.67 7.09 11.87
C ASN A 11 -9.85 5.56 11.98
N PRO A 12 -11.07 5.06 12.27
CA PRO A 12 -11.32 3.63 12.38
C PRO A 12 -11.14 2.90 11.03
N TYR A 13 -11.16 3.63 9.91
CA TYR A 13 -11.06 3.04 8.59
C TYR A 13 -10.38 3.96 7.54
N PRO A 14 -9.05 4.15 7.60
CA PRO A 14 -8.29 4.78 6.51
C PRO A 14 -8.23 3.90 5.25
N GLY A 15 -8.63 2.62 5.37
CA GLY A 15 -8.69 1.65 4.29
C GLY A 15 -7.35 1.00 4.02
N ARG A 16 -6.89 1.06 2.76
CA ARG A 16 -5.57 0.57 2.39
C ARG A 16 -4.57 1.70 2.58
N THR A 17 -3.41 1.37 3.12
CA THR A 17 -2.38 2.37 3.40
C THR A 17 -1.03 1.83 2.97
N LEU A 18 -0.22 2.71 2.40
CA LEU A 18 1.14 2.39 2.00
C LEU A 18 2.10 3.46 2.53
N ILE A 19 3.28 3.00 2.92
CA ILE A 19 4.40 3.82 3.37
C ILE A 19 5.63 3.44 2.56
N VAL A 20 6.35 4.44 2.06
CA VAL A 20 7.67 4.23 1.44
C VAL A 20 8.70 5.12 2.12
N GLY A 21 9.85 4.55 2.49
CA GLY A 21 10.88 5.26 3.23
C GLY A 21 12.17 4.48 3.41
N MET A 22 12.93 4.83 4.44
CA MET A 22 14.22 4.22 4.77
C MET A 22 14.41 4.11 6.28
N THR A 23 15.11 3.08 6.71
CA THR A 23 15.42 2.85 8.14
C THR A 23 16.32 3.95 8.72
N PRO A 24 16.34 4.14 10.05
CA PRO A 24 17.21 5.13 10.71
C PRO A 24 18.70 4.96 10.42
N SER A 25 19.21 3.72 10.36
CA SER A 25 20.60 3.45 9.97
C SER A 25 20.88 3.85 8.51
N GLY A 26 19.85 3.80 7.66
CA GLY A 26 19.98 3.94 6.21
C GLY A 26 20.46 2.67 5.51
N SER A 27 20.37 1.53 6.18
CA SER A 27 20.74 0.21 5.64
C SER A 27 19.68 -0.38 4.73
N HIS A 28 18.41 -0.04 4.92
CA HIS A 28 17.30 -0.62 4.14
C HIS A 28 16.33 0.45 3.64
N TYR A 29 15.92 0.28 2.38
CA TYR A 29 14.68 0.86 1.89
C TYR A 29 13.48 0.08 2.43
N VAL A 30 12.39 0.77 2.72
CA VAL A 30 11.22 0.19 3.39
C VAL A 30 9.95 0.46 2.60
N GLN A 31 9.16 -0.60 2.37
CA GLN A 31 7.76 -0.51 1.99
C GLN A 31 6.91 -1.13 3.10
N VAL A 32 5.96 -0.38 3.66
CA VAL A 32 4.92 -0.92 4.54
C VAL A 32 3.60 -0.85 3.80
N TYR A 33 2.81 -1.90 3.86
CA TYR A 33 1.49 -1.93 3.23
C TYR A 33 0.53 -2.71 4.12
N TRP A 34 -0.68 -2.19 4.30
CA TRP A 34 -1.73 -2.95 4.96
C TRP A 34 -3.09 -2.76 4.29
N ILE A 35 -3.93 -3.77 4.52
CA ILE A 35 -5.32 -3.80 4.09
C ILE A 35 -6.24 -3.86 5.31
N MET A 36 -7.33 -3.12 5.20
CA MET A 36 -8.45 -3.14 6.12
C MET A 36 -9.72 -3.55 5.36
N GLY A 37 -10.71 -4.09 6.05
CA GLY A 37 -11.98 -4.52 5.49
C GLY A 37 -13.16 -4.31 6.46
N ARG A 38 -14.33 -3.94 5.92
CA ARG A 38 -15.58 -3.76 6.68
C ARG A 38 -16.64 -4.79 6.29
N SER A 39 -16.81 -5.04 4.99
CA SER A 39 -17.71 -6.07 4.47
C SER A 39 -17.12 -7.48 4.58
N THR A 40 -17.96 -8.50 4.58
CA THR A 40 -17.53 -9.91 4.53
C THR A 40 -16.51 -10.15 3.42
N ASN A 41 -16.82 -9.69 2.20
CA ASN A 41 -15.95 -9.84 1.03
C ASN A 41 -14.58 -9.15 1.23
N SER A 42 -14.55 -7.93 1.79
CA SER A 42 -13.29 -7.21 2.05
C SER A 42 -12.50 -7.74 3.26
N ARG A 43 -13.16 -8.43 4.20
CA ARG A 43 -12.53 -9.09 5.36
C ARG A 43 -11.94 -10.44 4.99
N ASN A 44 -12.47 -11.07 3.94
CA ASN A 44 -12.09 -12.40 3.49
C ASN A 44 -10.78 -12.39 2.69
N ARG A 45 -9.68 -11.86 3.26
CA ARG A 45 -8.41 -11.69 2.55
C ARG A 45 -7.20 -12.04 3.39
N VAL A 46 -6.18 -12.60 2.76
CA VAL A 46 -4.85 -12.85 3.33
C VAL A 46 -3.76 -12.52 2.31
N PHE A 47 -2.61 -12.08 2.80
CA PHE A 47 -1.39 -12.03 2.02
C PHE A 47 -0.71 -13.39 2.00
N GLU A 48 -0.33 -13.83 0.80
CA GLU A 48 0.45 -15.02 0.55
C GLU A 48 1.75 -14.64 -0.19
N ARG A 49 2.85 -15.27 0.22
CA ARG A 49 4.16 -15.05 -0.41
C ARG A 49 4.30 -15.96 -1.62
N GLU A 50 4.61 -15.37 -2.77
CA GLU A 50 4.97 -16.06 -4.01
C GLU A 50 6.38 -15.61 -4.42
N GLY A 51 7.41 -16.30 -3.91
CA GLY A 51 8.81 -15.89 -4.08
C GLY A 51 9.11 -14.54 -3.40
N PHE A 52 9.42 -13.53 -4.22
CA PHE A 52 9.63 -12.14 -3.78
C PHE A 52 8.41 -11.23 -4.05
N SER A 53 7.33 -11.79 -4.58
CA SER A 53 6.05 -11.10 -4.76
C SER A 53 5.11 -11.49 -3.63
N ILE A 54 4.17 -10.60 -3.32
CA ILE A 54 3.07 -10.90 -2.40
C ILE A 54 1.79 -10.86 -3.20
N ARG A 55 0.95 -11.87 -3.02
CA ARG A 55 -0.38 -11.96 -3.60
C ARG A 55 -1.42 -11.76 -2.50
N ASN A 56 -2.40 -10.90 -2.77
CA ASN A 56 -3.61 -10.82 -1.99
C ASN A 56 -4.57 -11.89 -2.52
N LYS A 57 -5.09 -12.76 -1.66
CA LYS A 57 -6.06 -13.80 -2.04
C LYS A 57 -7.20 -13.89 -1.04
N ALA A 58 -8.29 -14.52 -1.48
CA ALA A 58 -9.39 -14.83 -0.59
C ALA A 58 -8.95 -15.79 0.52
N PHE A 59 -9.40 -15.56 1.75
CA PHE A 59 -9.19 -16.50 2.85
C PHE A 59 -10.07 -17.75 2.68
N ASP A 60 -11.35 -17.54 2.41
CA ASP A 60 -12.35 -18.54 2.05
C ASP A 60 -12.85 -18.28 0.63
N PRO A 61 -12.46 -19.10 -0.36
CA PRO A 61 -12.92 -18.94 -1.74
C PRO A 61 -14.44 -18.96 -1.91
N ALA A 62 -15.19 -19.58 -1.00
CA ALA A 62 -16.65 -19.66 -1.07
C ALA A 62 -17.36 -18.34 -0.74
N LEU A 63 -16.67 -17.41 -0.07
CA LEU A 63 -17.19 -16.10 0.35
C LEU A 63 -16.80 -14.96 -0.61
N VAL A 64 -16.25 -15.28 -1.78
CA VAL A 64 -15.83 -14.30 -2.79
C VAL A 64 -17.03 -13.91 -3.65
N GLU A 65 -17.42 -12.65 -3.59
CA GLU A 65 -18.46 -12.10 -4.48
C GLU A 65 -17.84 -11.58 -5.77
N ASP A 66 -16.91 -10.63 -5.67
CA ASP A 66 -16.16 -10.07 -6.79
C ASP A 66 -14.65 -10.20 -6.54
N PRO A 67 -13.94 -11.10 -7.26
CA PRO A 67 -12.51 -11.31 -7.06
C PRO A 67 -11.64 -10.18 -7.62
N SER A 68 -12.16 -9.32 -8.51
CA SER A 68 -11.34 -8.39 -9.31
C SER A 68 -10.63 -7.32 -8.47
N LEU A 69 -11.25 -6.88 -7.37
CA LEU A 69 -10.69 -5.90 -6.43
C LEU A 69 -9.98 -6.52 -5.23
N ILE A 70 -9.94 -7.86 -5.18
CA ILE A 70 -9.45 -8.64 -4.03
C ILE A 70 -8.16 -9.37 -4.42
N ILE A 71 -8.13 -9.98 -5.60
CA ILE A 71 -7.03 -10.82 -6.06
C ILE A 71 -6.10 -10.00 -6.93
N TYR A 72 -5.01 -9.51 -6.34
CA TYR A 72 -3.96 -8.77 -7.02
C TYR A 72 -2.63 -8.96 -6.30
N TYR A 73 -1.54 -8.51 -6.93
CA TYR A 73 -0.23 -8.50 -6.31
C TYR A 73 0.04 -7.13 -5.69
N PRO A 74 -0.07 -6.94 -4.36
CA PRO A 74 0.33 -5.68 -3.74
C PRO A 74 1.82 -5.41 -3.89
N ILE A 75 2.67 -6.44 -3.97
CA ILE A 75 4.13 -6.31 -4.12
C ILE A 75 4.61 -7.03 -5.36
N ARG A 76 5.33 -6.28 -6.20
CA ARG A 76 6.14 -6.78 -7.32
C ARG A 76 7.49 -6.06 -7.31
N HIS A 77 8.43 -6.54 -8.11
CA HIS A 77 9.61 -5.76 -8.46
C HIS A 77 10.06 -6.15 -9.87
N TRP A 78 10.60 -5.20 -10.60
CA TRP A 78 11.24 -5.40 -11.89
C TRP A 78 12.62 -4.76 -11.84
N ASP A 79 13.66 -5.58 -11.95
CA ASP A 79 15.05 -5.14 -11.83
C ASP A 79 15.27 -4.32 -10.53
N ASN A 80 15.80 -3.11 -10.65
CA ASN A 80 16.05 -2.14 -9.59
C ASN A 80 14.80 -1.38 -9.07
N VAL A 81 13.60 -1.69 -9.57
CA VAL A 81 12.35 -0.99 -9.20
C VAL A 81 11.42 -1.89 -8.39
N HIS A 82 11.19 -1.52 -7.13
CA HIS A 82 10.30 -2.22 -6.20
C HIS A 82 8.95 -1.53 -6.13
N ILE A 83 7.86 -2.25 -6.39
CA ILE A 83 6.52 -1.70 -6.54
C ILE A 83 5.64 -2.14 -5.35
N VAL A 84 4.87 -1.19 -4.83
CA VAL A 84 3.76 -1.43 -3.88
C VAL A 84 2.50 -0.73 -4.34
N SER A 85 1.34 -1.38 -4.33
CA SER A 85 0.06 -0.71 -4.61
C SER A 85 -1.13 -1.42 -3.97
N ASN A 86 -2.30 -0.77 -3.97
CA ASN A 86 -3.53 -1.33 -3.39
C ASN A 86 -4.46 -2.04 -4.39
N GLY A 87 -4.01 -2.34 -5.60
CA GLY A 87 -4.84 -3.02 -6.60
C GLY A 87 -4.04 -3.59 -7.77
N ASP A 88 -4.77 -4.00 -8.82
CA ASP A 88 -4.21 -4.56 -10.06
C ASP A 88 -3.35 -3.58 -10.86
N GLN A 89 -3.34 -2.28 -10.52
CA GLN A 89 -2.39 -1.32 -11.11
C GLN A 89 -0.92 -1.69 -10.82
N THR A 90 -0.63 -2.51 -9.80
CA THR A 90 0.72 -3.08 -9.63
C THR A 90 1.19 -3.78 -10.90
N GLU A 91 0.31 -4.57 -11.54
CA GLU A 91 0.64 -5.30 -12.76
C GLU A 91 0.78 -4.35 -13.95
N THR A 92 -0.07 -3.31 -14.02
CA THR A 92 0.05 -2.26 -15.04
C THR A 92 1.41 -1.55 -14.95
N ILE A 93 1.89 -1.26 -13.74
CA ILE A 93 3.22 -0.67 -13.51
C ILE A 93 4.31 -1.68 -13.88
N TYR A 94 4.21 -2.92 -13.41
CA TYR A 94 5.20 -3.97 -13.66
C TYR A 94 5.41 -4.22 -15.16
N GLU A 95 4.32 -4.44 -15.91
CA GLU A 95 4.37 -4.60 -17.36
C GLU A 95 4.77 -3.30 -18.06
N GLY A 96 4.44 -2.14 -17.50
CA GLY A 96 4.94 -0.85 -17.95
C GLY A 96 6.47 -0.79 -17.96
N LEU A 97 7.09 -1.08 -16.82
CA LEU A 97 8.55 -1.05 -16.67
C LEU A 97 9.25 -2.05 -17.60
N LYS A 98 8.70 -3.26 -17.74
CA LYS A 98 9.21 -4.28 -18.66
C LYS A 98 9.18 -3.83 -20.13
N ASN A 99 8.23 -2.97 -20.47
CA ASN A 99 8.07 -2.37 -21.80
C ASN A 99 8.60 -0.92 -21.84
N TYR A 100 9.56 -0.56 -20.99
CA TYR A 100 10.26 0.72 -20.98
C TYR A 100 9.37 1.96 -20.75
N ARG A 101 8.18 1.79 -20.15
CA ARG A 101 7.35 2.89 -19.68
C ARG A 101 7.68 3.23 -18.24
N SER A 102 7.65 4.52 -17.93
CA SER A 102 7.80 5.00 -16.56
C SER A 102 6.61 4.61 -15.68
N PHE A 103 6.81 4.72 -14.37
CA PHE A 103 5.73 4.61 -13.37
C PHE A 103 4.55 5.53 -13.67
N TYR A 104 4.83 6.76 -14.09
CA TYR A 104 3.81 7.76 -14.41
C TYR A 104 3.01 7.38 -15.66
N GLU A 105 3.70 7.07 -16.76
CA GLU A 105 3.04 6.69 -18.02
C GLU A 105 2.18 5.43 -17.86
N SER A 106 2.62 4.49 -17.02
CA SER A 106 1.85 3.29 -16.71
C SER A 106 0.54 3.61 -15.97
N LEU A 107 0.58 4.54 -15.02
CA LEU A 107 -0.59 4.96 -14.25
C LEU A 107 -1.59 5.80 -15.05
N MET A 108 -1.20 6.38 -16.19
CA MET A 108 -2.13 7.06 -17.10
C MET A 108 -3.19 6.12 -17.68
N LEU A 109 -2.96 4.80 -17.67
CA LEU A 109 -3.92 3.78 -18.12
C LEU A 109 -4.98 3.40 -17.09
N ARG A 110 -4.88 3.93 -15.86
CA ARG A 110 -5.74 3.57 -14.74
C ARG A 110 -6.47 4.78 -14.21
N GLU A 111 -7.55 4.56 -13.49
CA GLU A 111 -8.26 5.58 -12.71
C GLU A 111 -8.50 5.03 -11.29
N PHE A 112 -9.32 5.68 -10.47
CA PHE A 112 -9.82 5.10 -9.23
C PHE A 112 -10.55 3.76 -9.47
N GLU A 113 -10.86 3.02 -8.41
CA GLU A 113 -11.61 1.76 -8.52
C GLU A 113 -13.07 2.03 -8.92
N PRO A 114 -13.68 1.21 -9.80
CA PRO A 114 -15.06 1.39 -10.24
C PRO A 114 -16.07 0.83 -9.23
N ASP A 115 -15.90 1.12 -7.94
CA ASP A 115 -16.68 0.58 -6.81
C ASP A 115 -17.63 1.64 -6.22
N ALA A 116 -18.56 2.12 -7.04
CA ALA A 116 -19.58 3.07 -6.59
C ALA A 116 -20.30 2.55 -5.32
N PRO A 117 -20.59 3.42 -4.33
CA PRO A 117 -20.41 4.88 -4.33
C PRO A 117 -19.03 5.33 -3.80
N HIS A 118 -18.11 4.40 -3.52
CA HIS A 118 -16.84 4.71 -2.85
C HIS A 118 -15.78 5.27 -3.79
N PHE A 119 -15.72 4.77 -5.04
CA PHE A 119 -14.72 5.18 -6.03
C PHE A 119 -13.30 5.21 -5.45
N THR A 120 -12.91 4.07 -4.89
CA THR A 120 -11.77 3.95 -4.02
C THR A 120 -10.50 4.42 -4.72
N PRO A 121 -9.70 5.29 -4.09
CA PRO A 121 -8.44 5.70 -4.69
C PRO A 121 -7.49 4.54 -4.95
N ARG A 122 -6.80 4.60 -6.09
CA ARG A 122 -5.64 3.74 -6.34
C ARG A 122 -4.39 4.42 -5.83
N ILE A 123 -3.81 3.88 -4.77
CA ILE A 123 -2.55 4.33 -4.20
C ILE A 123 -1.43 3.41 -4.67
N SER A 124 -0.30 4.00 -5.06
CA SER A 124 0.87 3.28 -5.57
C SER A 124 2.16 3.92 -5.06
N GLY A 125 3.21 3.12 -4.92
CA GLY A 125 4.54 3.58 -4.58
C GLY A 125 5.61 2.75 -5.27
N ILE A 126 6.71 3.38 -5.64
CA ILE A 126 7.90 2.70 -6.16
C ILE A 126 9.16 3.15 -5.45
N ILE A 127 10.12 2.25 -5.33
CA ILE A 127 11.50 2.55 -4.96
C ILE A 127 12.38 2.21 -6.16
N ASN A 128 13.23 3.15 -6.57
CA ASN A 128 14.29 2.89 -7.55
C ASN A 128 15.62 2.86 -6.79
N THR A 129 16.24 1.68 -6.70
CA THR A 129 17.47 1.44 -5.92
C THR A 129 18.70 2.05 -6.56
N ASP A 130 18.77 2.12 -7.89
CA ASP A 130 19.90 2.73 -8.61
C ASP A 130 19.93 4.25 -8.43
N LEU A 131 18.77 4.89 -8.58
CA LEU A 131 18.62 6.33 -8.40
C LEU A 131 18.57 6.73 -6.93
N LYS A 132 18.34 5.77 -6.02
CA LYS A 132 18.12 5.99 -4.58
C LYS A 132 16.97 6.98 -4.32
N GLN A 133 15.90 6.80 -5.09
CA GLN A 133 14.70 7.64 -5.10
C GLN A 133 13.44 6.79 -4.90
N TYR A 134 12.35 7.45 -4.56
CA TYR A 134 11.04 6.82 -4.52
C TYR A 134 9.97 7.82 -4.93
N SER A 135 8.84 7.26 -5.38
CA SER A 135 7.68 8.02 -5.78
C SER A 135 6.43 7.41 -5.18
N LEU A 136 5.45 8.26 -4.91
CA LEU A 136 4.10 7.90 -4.49
C LEU A 136 3.10 8.46 -5.49
N SER A 137 1.95 7.80 -5.63
CA SER A 137 0.84 8.25 -6.45
C SER A 137 -0.49 7.92 -5.80
N ILE A 138 -1.47 8.79 -6.03
CA ILE A 138 -2.88 8.54 -5.77
C ILE A 138 -3.72 8.96 -6.98
N LEU A 139 -4.57 8.05 -7.47
CA LEU A 139 -5.59 8.30 -8.47
C LEU A 139 -6.95 8.28 -7.77
N ARG A 140 -7.70 9.38 -7.80
CA ARG A 140 -8.92 9.55 -6.99
C ARG A 140 -9.95 10.44 -7.69
N THR A 141 -11.20 10.32 -7.26
CA THR A 141 -12.26 11.30 -7.55
C THR A 141 -12.07 12.59 -6.75
N GLN A 142 -12.76 13.66 -7.16
CA GLN A 142 -13.05 14.80 -6.30
C GLN A 142 -14.36 14.53 -5.55
N ASP A 143 -14.31 14.37 -4.22
CA ASP A 143 -15.51 14.14 -3.39
C ASP A 143 -16.49 13.05 -3.86
N ASN A 144 -15.97 11.94 -4.40
CA ASN A 144 -16.73 10.81 -5.00
C ASN A 144 -17.48 11.16 -6.29
N ASP A 145 -17.18 12.29 -6.94
CA ASP A 145 -17.61 12.55 -8.32
C ASP A 145 -16.69 11.79 -9.31
N PRO A 146 -17.21 10.78 -10.03
CA PRO A 146 -16.41 9.98 -10.96
C PRO A 146 -16.17 10.67 -12.31
N SER A 147 -16.68 11.89 -12.53
CA SER A 147 -16.55 12.59 -13.81
C SER A 147 -15.11 12.97 -14.16
N ILE A 148 -14.24 13.11 -13.14
CA ILE A 148 -12.84 13.50 -13.30
C ILE A 148 -11.95 12.64 -12.40
N CYS A 149 -10.95 11.98 -12.98
CA CYS A 149 -9.86 11.36 -12.24
C CYS A 149 -8.76 12.38 -11.94
N ILE A 150 -8.59 12.74 -10.66
CA ILE A 150 -7.44 13.48 -10.17
C ILE A 150 -6.24 12.53 -10.04
N ARG A 151 -5.10 12.95 -10.59
CA ARG A 151 -3.85 12.17 -10.60
C ARG A 151 -2.76 12.95 -9.87
N ASN A 152 -2.45 12.56 -8.65
CA ASN A 152 -1.35 13.16 -7.90
C ASN A 152 -0.11 12.26 -7.95
N MET A 153 1.05 12.89 -8.10
CA MET A 153 2.35 12.25 -8.16
C MET A 153 3.30 13.00 -7.23
N TYR A 154 4.01 12.26 -6.40
CA TYR A 154 4.97 12.78 -5.43
C TYR A 154 6.29 12.08 -5.66
N GLN A 155 7.34 12.84 -5.98
CA GLN A 155 8.66 12.29 -6.25
C GLN A 155 9.66 12.83 -5.24
N TYR A 156 10.44 11.91 -4.67
CA TYR A 156 11.44 12.22 -3.66
C TYR A 156 12.82 11.92 -4.20
N SER A 157 13.64 12.97 -4.34
CA SER A 157 15.00 12.88 -4.88
C SER A 157 15.98 12.11 -3.99
N ARG A 158 15.61 11.85 -2.73
CA ARG A 158 16.39 11.11 -1.75
C ARG A 158 15.53 10.61 -0.61
N PHE A 159 16.03 9.62 0.11
CA PHE A 159 15.43 9.14 1.36
C PHE A 159 15.86 9.99 2.55
N LYS A 160 14.95 10.17 3.51
CA LYS A 160 15.22 10.74 4.83
C LYS A 160 15.30 9.58 5.82
N LYS A 161 16.42 9.46 6.53
CA LYS A 161 16.66 8.36 7.47
C LYS A 161 15.59 8.32 8.57
N GLY A 162 15.05 7.14 8.83
CA GLY A 162 14.04 6.88 9.86
C GLY A 162 12.64 7.42 9.53
N ILE A 163 12.42 7.93 8.32
CA ILE A 163 11.15 8.54 7.91
C ILE A 163 10.61 7.80 6.68
N GLY A 164 9.33 7.48 6.75
CA GLY A 164 8.51 7.07 5.62
C GLY A 164 7.49 8.14 5.26
N HIS A 165 7.05 8.15 4.01
CA HIS A 165 5.91 8.94 3.56
C HIS A 165 4.70 8.04 3.37
N CYS A 166 3.60 8.42 4.00
CA CYS A 166 2.38 7.65 4.10
C CYS A 166 1.27 8.26 3.23
N ILE A 167 0.57 7.41 2.48
CA ILE A 167 -0.72 7.72 1.85
C ILE A 167 -1.69 6.57 2.09
N HIS A 168 -2.98 6.90 2.23
CA HIS A 168 -4.04 5.93 2.42
C HIS A 168 -5.23 6.22 1.49
N THR A 169 -6.20 5.31 1.42
CA THR A 169 -7.32 5.44 0.48
C THR A 169 -8.39 6.41 0.95
N TYR A 170 -8.69 6.50 2.26
CA TYR A 170 -9.83 7.28 2.74
C TYR A 170 -9.49 8.22 3.89
N ARG A 171 -10.00 9.45 3.85
CA ARG A 171 -9.83 10.44 4.94
C ARG A 171 -10.87 10.28 6.04
N THR A 172 -12.08 9.89 5.68
CA THR A 172 -13.21 9.74 6.60
C THR A 172 -14.34 8.97 5.93
N GLU A 173 -15.37 8.68 6.71
CA GLU A 173 -16.66 8.17 6.27
C GLU A 173 -17.76 9.20 6.56
N LEU A 174 -18.70 9.35 5.64
CA LEU A 174 -19.90 10.17 5.81
C LEU A 174 -21.11 9.41 5.24
N ASP A 175 -22.14 9.19 6.06
CA ASP A 175 -23.39 8.51 5.68
C ASP A 175 -23.16 7.15 4.98
N GLY A 176 -22.20 6.37 5.46
CA GLY A 176 -21.86 5.07 4.88
C GLY A 176 -20.94 5.13 3.64
N VAL A 177 -20.60 6.33 3.16
CA VAL A 177 -19.76 6.55 1.98
C VAL A 177 -18.36 6.98 2.38
N LEU A 178 -17.37 6.23 1.92
CA LEU A 178 -15.96 6.52 2.14
C LEU A 178 -15.49 7.70 1.28
N LYS A 179 -14.95 8.72 1.93
CA LYS A 179 -14.39 9.90 1.26
C LYS A 179 -12.91 9.68 0.94
N PRO A 180 -12.47 9.96 -0.30
CA PRO A 180 -11.09 9.73 -0.72
C PRO A 180 -10.11 10.55 0.11
N PHE A 181 -8.90 10.03 0.31
CA PHE A 181 -7.81 10.80 0.93
C PHE A 181 -7.48 12.06 0.12
N GLU A 182 -7.14 13.12 0.85
CA GLU A 182 -6.79 14.43 0.30
C GLU A 182 -5.59 15.01 1.03
N GLY A 183 -4.77 15.75 0.30
CA GLY A 183 -3.53 16.33 0.79
C GLY A 183 -2.29 15.56 0.35
N ASP A 184 -1.15 16.01 0.84
CA ASP A 184 0.16 15.45 0.50
C ASP A 184 0.50 14.23 1.39
N PRO A 185 1.39 13.33 0.93
CA PRO A 185 1.92 12.28 1.77
C PRO A 185 2.55 12.85 3.03
N PHE A 186 2.25 12.23 4.17
CA PHE A 186 2.73 12.72 5.47
C PHE A 186 3.81 11.81 6.04
N GLU A 187 4.74 12.41 6.79
CA GLU A 187 5.86 11.70 7.41
C GLU A 187 5.37 10.81 8.57
N VAL A 188 5.91 9.59 8.62
CA VAL A 188 5.69 8.59 9.67
C VAL A 188 7.02 7.93 10.07
N PRO A 189 7.17 7.48 11.32
CA PRO A 189 8.43 6.91 11.79
C PRO A 189 8.66 5.50 11.23
N LEU A 190 9.93 5.17 10.99
CA LEU A 190 10.38 3.81 10.70
C LEU A 190 11.49 3.45 11.71
N SER A 191 11.69 2.16 11.95
CA SER A 191 12.80 1.65 12.78
C SER A 191 13.75 0.78 11.96
N ASP A 192 14.85 0.34 12.57
CA ASP A 192 15.81 -0.55 11.91
C ASP A 192 15.37 -2.02 11.93
N SER A 193 14.38 -2.38 12.76
CA SER A 193 13.84 -3.73 12.88
C SER A 193 12.53 -3.88 12.11
N ILE A 194 12.48 -4.88 11.23
CA ILE A 194 11.28 -5.20 10.45
C ILE A 194 10.11 -5.59 11.36
N ASP A 195 10.39 -6.29 12.46
CA ASP A 195 9.42 -6.69 13.47
C ASP A 195 8.88 -5.48 14.23
N GLU A 196 9.75 -4.56 14.66
CA GLU A 196 9.32 -3.35 15.37
C GLU A 196 8.43 -2.46 14.50
N ILE A 197 8.73 -2.33 13.19
CA ILE A 197 7.85 -1.64 12.25
C ILE A 197 6.50 -2.35 12.19
N ALA A 198 6.52 -3.68 12.03
CA ALA A 198 5.30 -4.46 11.92
C ALA A 198 4.44 -4.35 13.19
N ASP A 199 5.03 -4.46 14.38
CA ASP A 199 4.37 -4.25 15.68
C ASP A 199 3.80 -2.84 15.80
N TYR A 200 4.64 -1.83 15.54
CA TYR A 200 4.25 -0.44 15.70
C TYR A 200 2.97 -0.10 14.95
N TYR A 201 2.89 -0.50 13.67
CA TYR A 201 1.70 -0.23 12.84
C TYR A 201 0.56 -1.20 13.13
N TRP A 202 0.83 -2.50 13.31
CA TRP A 202 -0.21 -3.52 13.52
C TRP A 202 -1.01 -3.32 14.82
N GLU A 203 -0.38 -2.80 15.85
CA GLU A 203 -1.01 -2.51 17.15
C GLU A 203 -1.86 -1.24 17.13
N ARG A 204 -1.57 -0.30 16.21
CA ARG A 204 -2.22 1.01 16.15
C ARG A 204 -3.35 1.09 15.14
N ILE A 205 -3.36 0.22 14.14
CA ILE A 205 -4.50 0.10 13.22
C ILE A 205 -5.70 -0.53 13.94
N ASP A 206 -6.90 -0.06 13.58
CA ASP A 206 -8.14 -0.51 14.19
C ASP A 206 -8.27 -2.04 14.21
N SER A 207 -8.51 -2.59 15.40
CA SER A 207 -8.46 -4.04 15.63
C SER A 207 -9.62 -4.78 14.96
N GLU A 208 -10.76 -4.11 14.77
CA GLU A 208 -11.93 -4.70 14.14
C GLU A 208 -11.69 -4.80 12.63
N ASN A 209 -11.16 -3.75 12.02
CA ASN A 209 -11.06 -3.60 10.57
C ASN A 209 -9.72 -4.06 9.97
N LYS A 210 -8.64 -4.22 10.75
CA LYS A 210 -7.36 -4.72 10.21
C LYS A 210 -7.50 -6.13 9.66
N ILE A 211 -6.85 -6.40 8.52
CA ILE A 211 -6.90 -7.70 7.84
C ILE A 211 -5.50 -8.28 7.64
N ALA A 212 -4.60 -7.52 7.03
CA ALA A 212 -3.23 -7.97 6.83
C ALA A 212 -2.28 -6.77 6.74
N LEU A 213 -1.06 -6.97 7.20
CA LEU A 213 0.05 -6.02 7.11
C LEU A 213 1.28 -6.73 6.55
N LEU A 214 2.05 -5.99 5.77
CA LEU A 214 3.28 -6.44 5.16
C LEU A 214 4.34 -5.35 5.38
N VAL A 215 5.55 -5.77 5.72
CA VAL A 215 6.75 -4.94 5.70
C VAL A 215 7.76 -5.58 4.76
N LYS A 216 8.32 -4.79 3.85
CA LYS A 216 9.38 -5.19 2.93
C LYS A 216 10.60 -4.32 3.16
N PHE A 217 11.71 -4.97 3.42
CA PHE A 217 13.04 -4.36 3.44
C PHE A 217 13.77 -4.71 2.14
N VAL A 218 14.52 -3.74 1.63
CA VAL A 218 15.47 -3.92 0.54
C VAL A 218 16.80 -3.36 1.01
N ASP A 219 17.81 -4.21 1.14
CA ASP A 219 19.16 -3.80 1.55
C ASP A 219 19.76 -2.82 0.53
N VAL A 220 20.33 -1.73 1.02
CA VAL A 220 20.84 -0.63 0.18
C VAL A 220 22.13 -1.02 -0.56
N GLN A 221 22.89 -1.99 -0.07
CA GLN A 221 24.18 -2.40 -0.64
C GLN A 221 24.02 -3.53 -1.64
N ASN A 222 23.27 -4.58 -1.28
CA ASN A 222 23.19 -5.82 -2.06
C ASN A 222 21.79 -6.10 -2.65
N GLN A 223 20.80 -5.24 -2.36
CA GLN A 223 19.41 -5.36 -2.82
C GLN A 223 18.67 -6.62 -2.34
N GLU A 224 19.17 -7.29 -1.30
CA GLU A 224 18.50 -8.42 -0.67
C GLU A 224 17.13 -8.01 -0.12
N ILE A 225 16.12 -8.83 -0.39
CA ILE A 225 14.73 -8.55 -0.01
C ILE A 225 14.37 -9.39 1.22
N ASN A 226 14.01 -8.71 2.30
CA ASN A 226 13.38 -9.34 3.47
C ASN A 226 11.90 -8.92 3.56
N LEU A 227 11.02 -9.87 3.84
CA LEU A 227 9.57 -9.70 3.86
C LEU A 227 9.01 -10.28 5.15
N LEU A 228 8.16 -9.49 5.81
CA LEU A 228 7.37 -9.91 6.97
C LEU A 228 5.90 -9.67 6.67
N ILE A 229 5.07 -10.68 6.95
CA ILE A 229 3.61 -10.64 6.76
C ILE A 229 2.93 -10.91 8.10
N ARG A 230 1.87 -10.17 8.38
CA ARG A 230 0.90 -10.45 9.45
C ARG A 230 -0.47 -10.53 8.84
N ASN A 231 -1.10 -11.70 8.96
CA ASN A 231 -2.51 -11.86 8.60
C ASN A 231 -3.34 -12.00 9.88
N LYS A 232 -4.50 -11.33 9.95
CA LYS A 232 -5.47 -11.51 11.04
C LYS A 232 -6.05 -12.91 11.05
N HIS A 233 -6.27 -13.44 9.85
CA HIS A 233 -6.68 -14.83 9.64
C HIS A 233 -5.46 -15.60 9.11
N SER A 234 -5.02 -16.63 9.83
CA SER A 234 -4.02 -17.56 9.32
C SER A 234 -4.74 -18.76 8.68
N THR A 235 -4.26 -19.19 7.52
CA THR A 235 -4.52 -20.55 7.07
C THR A 235 -3.77 -21.47 8.04
N ASN A 236 -4.45 -22.42 8.67
CA ASN A 236 -3.79 -23.46 9.46
C ASN A 236 -2.64 -24.07 8.64
N GLY A 237 -1.38 -23.79 8.97
CA GLY A 237 -0.29 -24.47 8.27
C GLY A 237 1.14 -23.97 8.45
N GLU A 238 1.44 -22.70 8.71
CA GLU A 238 2.85 -22.26 8.82
C GLU A 238 3.02 -21.30 10.00
N ARG A 239 3.64 -21.84 11.06
CA ARG A 239 4.27 -21.10 12.16
C ARG A 239 5.66 -20.67 11.74
#